data_AF-A0A0G1U4W1-F1
#
_entry.id   AF-A0A0G1U4W1-F1
#
_cell.length_a   1.000
_cell.length_b   1.000
_cell.length_c   1.000
_cell.angle_alpha   90.00
_cell.angle_beta   90.00
_cell.angle_gamma   90.00
#
_symmetry.space_group_name_H-M   'P 1'
#
loop_
_entity.id
_entity.type
_entity.pdbx_description
1 polymer ?
#
loop_
_entity_poly.entity_id
_entity_poly.type
_entity_poly.pdbx_seq_one_letter_code
_entity_poly.pdbx_strand_id
1 'polypeptide(L)'
;MLNGVVFPIIVFAVTAVFVFGRQWYFAKYKVPTGVDIAIAAGVVVVAALLMFAMGHIPICKCGYVKIWHGVTYSSENSQHLTDWYTFSHIIHGIGFYALFRIGRLKKLPLGLAFIFAIALESAWEVFENTDFIINRYREVTISLDYYGDSIINSVFDIFAAAFGFVLAWRLPALASVAIVIALEVWVGYSIRDNLTLNIIMLIWPIEAVRVWQGSG
;
A
#
# COMPACT_ATOMS: atom_id res chain seq x y z
N MET A 1 -2.78 -19.11 15.47
CA MET A 1 -2.81 -17.64 15.55
C MET A 1 -3.06 -17.11 14.15
N LEU A 2 -3.88 -16.06 14.00
CA LEU A 2 -4.27 -15.52 12.69
C LEU A 2 -2.98 -15.11 11.95
N ASN A 3 -2.73 -15.69 10.77
CA ASN A 3 -1.53 -15.43 9.98
C ASN A 3 -1.89 -15.65 8.49
N GLY A 4 -1.21 -14.96 7.59
CA GLY A 4 -1.50 -14.96 6.16
C GLY A 4 -2.81 -14.22 5.84
N VAL A 5 -3.69 -14.86 5.07
CA VAL A 5 -4.82 -14.18 4.39
C VAL A 5 -5.96 -13.72 5.30
N VAL A 6 -5.95 -14.07 6.58
CA VAL A 6 -7.08 -13.78 7.49
C VAL A 6 -7.28 -12.29 7.71
N PHE A 7 -6.21 -11.53 7.95
CA PHE A 7 -6.32 -10.10 8.21
C PHE A 7 -6.76 -9.29 6.97
N PRO A 8 -6.25 -9.56 5.75
CA PRO A 8 -6.79 -8.98 4.52
C PRO A 8 -8.29 -9.24 4.32
N ILE A 9 -8.76 -10.46 4.64
CA ILE A 9 -10.19 -10.81 4.57
C ILE A 9 -11.00 -9.93 5.53
N ILE A 10 -10.49 -9.64 6.73
CA ILE A 10 -11.17 -8.74 7.67
C ILE A 10 -11.28 -7.33 7.10
N VAL A 11 -10.23 -6.80 6.47
CA VAL A 11 -10.27 -5.48 5.80
C VAL A 11 -11.39 -5.43 4.76
N PHE A 12 -11.48 -6.44 3.88
CA PHE A 12 -12.54 -6.49 2.87
C PHE A 12 -13.94 -6.69 3.46
N ALA A 13 -14.07 -7.52 4.51
CA ALA A 13 -15.36 -7.74 5.18
C ALA A 13 -15.89 -6.45 5.81
N VAL A 14 -15.04 -5.71 6.54
CA VAL A 14 -15.42 -4.43 7.14
C VAL A 14 -15.74 -3.38 6.07
N THR A 15 -14.93 -3.33 5.00
CA THR A 15 -15.20 -2.45 3.85
C THR A 15 -16.57 -2.76 3.24
N ALA A 16 -16.92 -4.04 3.06
CA ALA A 16 -18.20 -4.46 2.53
C ALA A 16 -19.37 -4.02 3.43
N VAL A 17 -19.22 -4.10 4.75
CA VAL A 17 -20.22 -3.60 5.72
C VAL A 17 -20.42 -2.09 5.57
N PHE A 18 -19.33 -1.30 5.51
CA PHE A 18 -19.43 0.15 5.33
C PHE A 18 -20.07 0.52 3.99
N VAL A 19 -19.67 -0.14 2.91
CA VAL A 19 -20.24 0.11 1.57
C VAL A 19 -21.71 -0.30 1.53
N PHE A 20 -22.09 -1.44 2.12
CA PHE A 20 -23.49 -1.86 2.18
C PHE A 20 -24.34 -0.86 2.97
N GLY A 21 -23.88 -0.45 4.16
CA GLY A 21 -24.57 0.55 4.98
C GLY A 21 -24.74 1.89 4.24
N ARG A 22 -23.68 2.33 3.55
CA ARG A 22 -23.71 3.52 2.67
C ARG A 22 -24.75 3.38 1.55
N GLN A 23 -24.77 2.26 0.83
CA GLN A 23 -25.73 2.03 -0.26
C GLN A 23 -27.17 2.00 0.24
N TRP A 24 -27.40 1.36 1.38
CA TRP A 24 -28.71 1.28 2.00
C TRP A 24 -29.22 2.64 2.46
N TYR A 25 -28.40 3.40 3.20
CA TYR A 25 -28.80 4.70 3.74
C TYR A 25 -29.03 5.74 2.63
N PHE A 26 -28.16 5.76 1.62
CA PHE A 26 -28.26 6.72 0.51
C PHE A 26 -28.98 6.15 -0.72
N ALA A 27 -29.78 5.08 -0.59
CA ALA A 27 -30.46 4.46 -1.73
C ALA A 27 -31.32 5.42 -2.56
N LYS A 28 -31.83 6.48 -1.92
CA LYS A 28 -32.68 7.53 -2.55
C LYS A 28 -32.00 8.90 -2.60
N TYR A 29 -30.76 9.03 -2.14
CA TYR A 29 -30.09 10.31 -1.95
C TYR A 29 -28.73 10.34 -2.65
N LYS A 30 -28.28 11.53 -3.04
CA LYS A 30 -26.90 11.69 -3.53
C LYS A 30 -25.94 11.53 -2.35
N VAL A 31 -24.96 10.64 -2.49
CA VAL A 31 -23.93 10.45 -1.45
C VAL A 31 -22.99 11.67 -1.42
N PRO A 32 -22.83 12.34 -0.26
CA PRO A 32 -21.82 13.38 -0.10
C PRO A 32 -20.42 12.79 -0.17
N THR A 33 -19.48 13.50 -0.81
CA THR A 33 -18.07 13.06 -0.89
C THR A 33 -17.44 12.85 0.48
N GLY A 34 -17.85 13.63 1.50
CA GLY A 34 -17.37 13.47 2.87
C GLY A 34 -17.70 12.09 3.48
N VAL A 35 -18.78 11.45 3.06
CA VAL A 35 -19.12 10.08 3.50
C VAL A 35 -18.15 9.07 2.91
N ASP A 36 -17.80 9.21 1.62
CA ASP A 36 -16.84 8.33 0.96
C ASP A 36 -15.45 8.45 1.59
N ILE A 37 -15.04 9.68 1.92
CA ILE A 37 -13.78 9.95 2.64
C ILE A 37 -13.82 9.35 4.04
N ALA A 38 -14.92 9.51 4.79
CA ALA A 38 -15.04 8.95 6.13
C ALA A 38 -14.99 7.42 6.13
N ILE A 39 -15.59 6.76 5.14
CA ILE A 39 -15.51 5.31 4.98
C ILE A 39 -14.06 4.89 4.68
N ALA A 40 -13.40 5.55 3.73
CA ALA A 40 -12.00 5.27 3.42
C ALA A 40 -11.11 5.43 4.65
N ALA A 41 -11.25 6.53 5.41
CA ALA A 41 -10.53 6.74 6.66
C ALA A 41 -10.82 5.65 7.71
N GLY A 42 -12.08 5.21 7.80
CA GLY A 42 -12.46 4.08 8.66
C GLY A 42 -11.77 2.77 8.28
N VAL A 43 -11.57 2.52 6.98
CA VAL A 43 -10.79 1.35 6.50
C VAL A 43 -9.31 1.45 6.89
N VAL A 44 -8.69 2.63 6.79
CA VAL A 44 -7.32 2.86 7.25
C VAL A 44 -7.18 2.61 8.75
N VAL A 45 -8.15 3.10 9.55
CA VAL A 45 -8.18 2.85 11.00
C VAL A 45 -8.27 1.36 11.30
N VAL A 46 -9.09 0.61 10.55
CA VAL A 46 -9.17 -0.85 10.70
C VAL A 46 -7.82 -1.51 10.41
N ALA A 47 -7.15 -1.13 9.33
CA ALA A 47 -5.82 -1.66 8.99
C ALA A 47 -4.80 -1.42 10.11
N ALA A 48 -4.73 -0.19 10.63
CA ALA A 48 -3.86 0.17 11.74
C ALA A 48 -4.16 -0.63 13.02
N LEU A 49 -5.44 -0.86 13.33
CA LEU A 49 -5.86 -1.68 14.48
C LEU A 49 -5.50 -3.16 14.28
N LEU A 50 -5.61 -3.69 13.06
CA LEU A 50 -5.20 -5.07 12.76
C LEU A 50 -3.68 -5.23 12.90
N MET A 51 -2.89 -4.28 12.40
CA MET A 51 -1.44 -4.27 12.59
C MET A 51 -1.05 -4.17 14.07
N PHE A 52 -1.73 -3.32 14.83
CA PHE A 52 -1.54 -3.25 16.27
C PHE A 52 -1.85 -4.60 16.95
N ALA A 53 -2.92 -5.27 16.53
CA ALA A 53 -3.27 -6.60 17.04
C ALA A 53 -2.26 -7.69 16.62
N MET A 54 -1.54 -7.52 15.52
CA MET A 54 -0.41 -8.36 15.12
C MET A 54 0.87 -8.09 15.91
N GLY A 55 0.91 -7.02 16.72
CA GLY A 55 2.06 -6.66 17.55
C GLY A 55 3.03 -5.67 16.89
N HIS A 56 2.64 -5.03 15.79
CA HIS A 56 3.45 -3.99 15.16
C HIS A 56 3.55 -2.73 16.01
N ILE A 57 4.69 -2.07 15.92
CA ILE A 57 4.97 -0.87 16.71
C ILE A 57 4.26 0.35 16.11
N PRO A 58 3.70 1.26 16.92
CA PRO A 58 3.05 2.47 16.39
C PRO A 58 3.99 3.39 15.62
N ILE A 59 5.23 3.53 16.10
CA ILE A 59 6.29 4.36 15.52
C ILE A 59 7.64 3.64 15.65
N CYS A 60 8.64 4.11 14.92
CA CYS A 60 10.04 3.65 15.02
C CYS A 60 10.51 3.44 16.47
N LYS A 61 11.22 2.32 16.72
CA LYS A 61 11.87 2.02 18.01
C LYS A 61 12.93 3.06 18.41
N CYS A 62 13.40 3.87 17.46
CA CYS A 62 14.31 4.98 17.69
C CYS A 62 13.70 6.13 18.52
N GLY A 63 12.39 6.14 18.75
CA GLY A 63 11.71 7.10 19.64
C GLY A 63 11.39 8.45 19.00
N TYR A 64 11.60 8.59 17.69
CA TYR A 64 11.23 9.77 16.92
C TYR A 64 10.69 9.36 15.54
N VAL A 65 10.09 10.33 14.85
CA VAL A 65 9.53 10.14 13.50
C VAL A 65 10.20 11.11 12.54
N LYS A 66 10.73 10.61 11.42
CA LYS A 66 11.24 11.40 10.30
C LYS A 66 10.13 11.56 9.26
N ILE A 67 10.13 12.70 8.55
CA ILE A 67 9.30 12.86 7.36
C ILE A 67 9.81 11.94 6.25
N TRP A 68 11.12 11.89 6.04
CA TRP A 68 11.77 11.09 5.00
C TRP A 68 12.92 10.28 5.61
N HIS A 69 13.00 9.00 5.28
CA HIS A 69 14.13 8.14 5.60
C HIS A 69 14.70 7.52 4.32
N GLY A 70 15.92 7.93 3.95
CA GLY A 70 16.53 7.56 2.67
C GLY A 70 17.52 6.41 2.70
N VAL A 71 17.64 5.68 3.81
CA VAL A 71 18.62 4.60 3.98
C VAL A 71 17.91 3.25 3.97
N THR A 72 17.97 2.55 2.84
CA THR A 72 17.26 1.27 2.62
C THR A 72 17.79 0.15 3.50
N TYR A 73 19.11 0.00 3.61
CA TYR A 73 19.75 -0.98 4.50
C TYR A 73 19.86 -0.46 5.93
N SER A 74 18.73 -0.32 6.59
CA SER A 74 18.70 0.05 8.00
C SER A 74 17.48 -0.52 8.71
N SER A 75 17.60 -0.66 10.03
CA SER A 75 16.46 -1.01 10.89
C SER A 75 15.42 0.11 11.02
N GLU A 76 15.67 1.28 10.43
CA GLU A 76 14.74 2.40 10.35
C GLU A 76 13.95 2.43 9.03
N ASN A 77 14.28 1.58 8.05
CA ASN A 77 13.51 1.49 6.80
C ASN A 77 12.09 0.97 7.09
N SER A 78 11.08 1.58 6.48
CA SER A 78 9.66 1.32 6.74
C SER A 78 9.21 1.62 8.18
N GLN A 79 9.95 2.49 8.91
CA GLN A 79 9.61 2.86 10.29
C GLN A 79 9.19 4.33 10.47
N HIS A 80 9.24 5.11 9.40
CA HIS A 80 9.03 6.57 9.39
C HIS A 80 7.87 6.95 8.47
N LEU A 81 7.58 8.25 8.30
CA LEU A 81 6.42 8.65 7.48
C LEU A 81 6.59 8.27 6.01
N THR A 82 7.77 8.47 5.43
CA THR A 82 8.04 8.11 4.04
C THR A 82 9.45 7.61 3.86
N ASP A 83 9.64 6.76 2.86
CA ASP A 83 10.93 6.24 2.42
C ASP A 83 10.86 5.89 0.91
N TRP A 84 11.85 5.15 0.42
CA TRP A 84 11.92 4.78 -0.99
C TRP A 84 10.75 3.91 -1.47
N TYR A 85 10.13 3.13 -0.60
CA TYR A 85 8.99 2.28 -0.95
C TYR A 85 7.68 3.06 -1.04
N THR A 86 7.58 4.26 -0.44
CA THR A 86 6.45 5.19 -0.63
C THR A 86 6.14 5.43 -2.12
N PHE A 87 7.15 5.43 -3.00
CA PHE A 87 6.93 5.56 -4.45
C PHE A 87 6.19 4.37 -5.06
N SER A 88 6.41 3.15 -4.56
CA SER A 88 5.67 1.96 -4.95
C SER A 88 4.19 2.10 -4.60
N HIS A 89 3.88 2.64 -3.43
CA HIS A 89 2.48 2.87 -3.01
C HIS A 89 1.80 3.95 -3.86
N ILE A 90 2.52 5.00 -4.30
CA ILE A 90 2.00 5.93 -5.32
C ILE A 90 1.65 5.18 -6.60
N ILE A 91 2.50 4.25 -7.05
CA ILE A 91 2.24 3.41 -8.23
C ILE A 91 1.01 2.52 -8.01
N HIS A 92 0.84 1.90 -6.83
CA HIS A 92 -0.37 1.14 -6.48
C HIS A 92 -1.63 1.99 -6.64
N GLY A 93 -1.63 3.21 -6.09
CA GLY A 93 -2.72 4.16 -6.24
C GLY A 93 -3.11 4.43 -7.70
N ILE A 94 -2.10 4.71 -8.54
CA ILE A 94 -2.30 4.91 -9.99
C ILE A 94 -2.88 3.65 -10.64
N GLY A 95 -2.31 2.48 -10.29
CA GLY A 95 -2.74 1.17 -10.80
C GLY A 95 -4.18 0.84 -10.43
N PHE A 96 -4.60 1.08 -9.18
CA PHE A 96 -5.97 0.85 -8.74
C PHE A 96 -6.96 1.80 -9.41
N TYR A 97 -6.60 3.07 -9.59
CA TYR A 97 -7.44 3.97 -10.38
C TYR A 97 -7.63 3.42 -11.80
N ALA A 98 -6.54 3.03 -12.47
CA ALA A 98 -6.61 2.46 -13.81
C ALA A 98 -7.49 1.20 -13.85
N LEU A 99 -7.34 0.29 -12.88
CA LEU A 99 -8.15 -0.92 -12.72
C LEU A 99 -9.66 -0.60 -12.67
N PHE A 100 -10.07 0.42 -11.91
CA PHE A 100 -11.48 0.82 -11.81
C PHE A 100 -11.96 1.69 -12.99
N ARG A 101 -11.12 1.96 -13.99
CA ARG A 101 -11.48 2.74 -15.18
C ARG A 101 -11.49 1.92 -16.48
N ILE A 102 -11.18 0.63 -16.40
CA ILE A 102 -11.27 -0.28 -17.55
C ILE A 102 -12.55 -1.13 -17.54
N GLY A 103 -12.96 -1.59 -18.72
CA GLY A 103 -14.03 -2.58 -18.88
C GLY A 103 -15.39 -2.20 -18.26
N ARG A 104 -15.96 -3.12 -17.47
CA ARG A 104 -17.24 -2.93 -16.77
C ARG A 104 -17.08 -2.09 -15.49
N LEU A 105 -15.89 -2.09 -14.88
CA LEU A 105 -15.61 -1.37 -13.63
C LEU A 105 -15.66 0.15 -13.80
N LYS A 106 -15.50 0.67 -15.02
CA LYS A 106 -15.65 2.11 -15.32
C LYS A 106 -17.00 2.72 -14.92
N LYS A 107 -18.04 1.88 -14.75
CA LYS A 107 -19.38 2.31 -14.29
C LYS A 107 -19.43 2.55 -12.78
N LEU A 108 -18.41 2.12 -12.04
CA LEU A 108 -18.35 2.28 -10.60
C LEU A 108 -18.18 3.77 -10.26
N PRO A 109 -19.07 4.34 -9.40
CA PRO A 109 -18.92 5.71 -8.90
C PRO A 109 -17.51 5.96 -8.36
N LEU A 110 -16.95 7.15 -8.65
CA LEU A 110 -15.58 7.51 -8.26
C LEU A 110 -15.31 7.31 -6.76
N GLY A 111 -16.27 7.67 -5.89
CA GLY A 111 -16.13 7.48 -4.45
C GLY A 111 -16.01 6.01 -4.03
N LEU A 112 -16.76 5.10 -4.66
CA LEU A 112 -16.61 3.66 -4.41
C LEU A 112 -15.31 3.11 -4.96
N ALA A 113 -14.88 3.56 -6.14
CA ALA A 113 -13.59 3.19 -6.70
C ALA A 113 -12.44 3.62 -5.76
N PHE A 114 -12.55 4.80 -5.15
CA PHE A 114 -11.59 5.28 -4.16
C PHE A 114 -11.62 4.44 -2.87
N ILE A 115 -12.81 4.16 -2.30
CA ILE A 115 -12.93 3.28 -1.13
C ILE A 115 -12.30 1.91 -1.40
N PHE A 116 -12.56 1.31 -2.56
CA PHE A 116 -11.98 0.01 -2.90
C PHE A 116 -10.48 0.06 -3.16
N ALA A 117 -9.95 1.14 -3.74
CA ALA A 117 -8.51 1.33 -3.86
C ALA A 117 -7.85 1.39 -2.47
N ILE A 118 -8.43 2.14 -1.53
CA ILE A 118 -7.93 2.22 -0.14
C ILE A 118 -8.05 0.88 0.57
N ALA A 119 -9.12 0.11 0.32
CA ALA A 119 -9.27 -1.22 0.88
C ALA A 119 -8.27 -2.23 0.30
N LEU A 120 -7.96 -2.16 -0.99
CA LEU A 120 -6.92 -2.99 -1.62
C LEU A 120 -5.55 -2.69 -1.01
N GLU A 121 -5.20 -1.41 -0.88
CA GLU A 121 -3.92 -1.02 -0.28
C GLU A 121 -3.85 -1.40 1.20
N SER A 122 -4.90 -1.09 1.96
CA SER A 122 -4.99 -1.46 3.38
C SER A 122 -4.91 -2.98 3.58
N ALA A 123 -5.46 -3.76 2.66
CA ALA A 123 -5.35 -5.22 2.69
C ALA A 123 -3.94 -5.68 2.34
N TRP A 124 -3.25 -5.00 1.43
CA TRP A 124 -1.85 -5.24 1.12
C TRP A 124 -0.95 -4.94 2.32
N GLU A 125 -1.03 -3.74 2.90
CA GLU A 125 -0.23 -3.33 4.08
C GLU A 125 -0.35 -4.35 5.22
N VAL A 126 -1.59 -4.74 5.52
CA VAL A 126 -1.88 -5.70 6.58
C VAL A 126 -1.37 -7.10 6.22
N PHE A 127 -1.38 -7.49 4.94
CA PHE A 127 -0.87 -8.78 4.50
C PHE A 127 0.66 -8.83 4.50
N GLU A 128 1.30 -7.79 3.99
CA GLU A 128 2.74 -7.58 3.95
C GLU A 128 3.35 -7.71 5.34
N ASN A 129 2.64 -7.16 6.33
CA ASN A 129 3.03 -7.16 7.72
C ASN A 129 2.65 -8.44 8.50
N THR A 130 2.27 -9.52 7.82
CA THR A 130 2.13 -10.84 8.45
C THR A 130 3.46 -11.58 8.49
N ASP A 131 3.66 -12.48 9.46
CA ASP A 131 4.85 -13.34 9.46
C ASP A 131 5.01 -14.14 8.17
N PHE A 132 3.90 -14.46 7.47
CA PHE A 132 3.93 -15.16 6.19
C PHE A 132 4.73 -14.36 5.13
N ILE A 133 4.42 -13.08 4.94
CA ILE A 133 5.11 -12.24 3.96
C ILE A 133 6.47 -11.75 4.50
N ILE A 134 6.57 -11.36 5.76
CA ILE A 134 7.85 -10.93 6.36
C ILE A 134 8.91 -12.03 6.23
N ASN A 135 8.58 -13.28 6.58
CA ASN A 135 9.53 -14.38 6.45
C ASN A 135 9.85 -14.68 5.00
N ARG A 136 8.88 -14.53 4.09
CA ARG A 136 9.12 -14.67 2.65
C ARG A 136 10.11 -13.63 2.15
N TYR A 137 9.99 -12.36 2.54
CA TYR A 137 10.98 -11.34 2.23
C TYR A 137 12.35 -11.72 2.76
N ARG A 138 12.48 -12.09 4.04
CA ARG A 138 13.78 -12.51 4.62
C ARG A 138 14.46 -13.67 3.87
N GLU A 139 13.67 -14.59 3.32
CA GLU A 139 14.21 -15.73 2.56
C GLU A 139 14.73 -15.32 1.17
N VAL A 140 14.03 -14.40 0.49
CA VAL A 140 14.27 -14.12 -0.93
C VAL A 140 15.04 -12.84 -1.19
N THR A 141 14.92 -11.84 -0.33
CA THR A 141 15.65 -10.59 -0.43
C THR A 141 16.82 -10.56 0.55
N ILE A 142 17.69 -9.57 0.35
CA ILE A 142 18.85 -9.25 1.17
C ILE A 142 18.49 -8.62 2.54
N SER A 143 17.21 -8.43 2.82
CA SER A 143 16.68 -7.78 4.02
C SER A 143 16.49 -8.77 5.17
N LEU A 144 17.57 -9.41 5.60
CA LEU A 144 17.59 -10.36 6.73
C LEU A 144 17.02 -9.74 8.03
N ASP A 145 17.13 -8.42 8.18
CA ASP A 145 16.64 -7.63 9.32
C ASP A 145 15.32 -6.88 9.04
N TYR A 146 14.51 -7.32 8.06
CA TYR A 146 13.16 -6.78 7.88
C TYR A 146 12.22 -7.36 8.93
N TYR A 147 11.54 -6.52 9.70
CA TYR A 147 10.61 -6.93 10.78
C TYR A 147 9.16 -6.54 10.50
N GLY A 148 8.87 -6.11 9.26
CA GLY A 148 7.65 -5.38 8.96
C GLY A 148 7.78 -3.89 9.25
N ASP A 149 6.75 -3.19 8.87
CA ASP A 149 6.62 -1.75 8.91
C ASP A 149 6.03 -1.31 10.24
N SER A 150 6.40 -0.11 10.67
CA SER A 150 5.67 0.54 11.75
C SER A 150 4.25 0.93 11.28
N ILE A 151 3.28 0.96 12.20
CA ILE A 151 1.90 1.33 11.86
C ILE A 151 1.82 2.70 11.19
N ILE A 152 2.63 3.67 11.64
CA ILE A 152 2.64 5.01 11.05
C ILE A 152 3.15 5.00 9.61
N ASN A 153 4.11 4.13 9.27
CA ASN A 153 4.62 3.99 7.91
C ASN A 153 3.52 3.44 6.99
N SER A 154 2.93 2.29 7.31
CA SER A 154 1.83 1.72 6.55
C SER A 154 0.63 2.66 6.37
N VAL A 155 0.29 3.46 7.38
CA VAL A 155 -0.76 4.49 7.25
C VAL A 155 -0.37 5.55 6.20
N PHE A 156 0.88 5.99 6.18
CA PHE A 156 1.36 6.95 5.21
C PHE A 156 1.56 6.35 3.82
N ASP A 157 1.87 5.06 3.71
CA ASP A 157 1.90 4.33 2.45
C ASP A 157 0.48 4.21 1.85
N ILE A 158 -0.53 3.94 2.68
CA ILE A 158 -1.95 4.04 2.24
C ILE A 158 -2.29 5.46 1.79
N PHE A 159 -1.76 6.51 2.44
CA PHE A 159 -1.94 7.89 1.99
C PHE A 159 -1.20 8.18 0.67
N ALA A 160 -0.03 7.58 0.46
CA ALA A 160 0.70 7.67 -0.80
C ALA A 160 -0.07 6.99 -1.94
N ALA A 161 -0.71 5.84 -1.70
CA ALA A 161 -1.63 5.22 -2.64
C ALA A 161 -2.89 6.06 -2.89
N ALA A 162 -3.46 6.67 -1.84
CA ALA A 162 -4.56 7.62 -2.01
C ALA A 162 -4.16 8.79 -2.91
N PHE A 163 -2.96 9.32 -2.71
CA PHE A 163 -2.38 10.39 -3.53
C PHE A 163 -2.19 9.93 -4.99
N GLY A 164 -1.60 8.75 -5.22
CA GLY A 164 -1.45 8.16 -6.56
C GLY A 164 -2.78 7.98 -7.28
N PHE A 165 -3.83 7.54 -6.58
CA PHE A 165 -5.18 7.42 -7.14
C PHE A 165 -5.73 8.78 -7.57
N VAL A 166 -5.61 9.81 -6.72
CA VAL A 166 -6.07 11.17 -7.04
C VAL A 166 -5.27 11.76 -8.20
N LEU A 167 -3.97 11.51 -8.24
CA LEU A 167 -3.09 11.94 -9.33
C LEU A 167 -3.56 11.34 -10.66
N ALA A 168 -3.79 10.03 -10.71
CA ALA A 168 -4.27 9.35 -11.90
C ALA A 168 -5.69 9.78 -12.32
N TRP A 169 -6.53 10.18 -11.36
CA TRP A 169 -7.84 10.76 -11.64
C TRP A 169 -7.76 12.13 -12.33
N ARG A 170 -6.76 12.94 -11.98
CA ARG A 170 -6.62 14.32 -12.47
C ARG A 170 -5.77 14.44 -13.73
N LEU A 171 -4.88 13.48 -13.98
CA LEU A 171 -3.96 13.51 -15.10
C LEU A 171 -4.47 12.71 -16.32
N PRO A 172 -4.04 13.08 -17.54
CA PRO A 172 -4.20 12.23 -18.71
C PRO A 172 -3.51 10.87 -18.52
N ALA A 173 -4.06 9.81 -19.10
CA ALA A 173 -3.52 8.45 -18.96
C ALA A 173 -2.03 8.35 -19.31
N LEU A 174 -1.58 9.04 -20.36
CA LEU A 174 -0.17 9.04 -20.78
C LEU A 174 0.75 9.66 -19.72
N ALA A 175 0.31 10.72 -19.03
CA ALA A 175 1.08 11.33 -17.95
C ALA A 175 1.18 10.37 -16.75
N SER A 176 0.10 9.66 -16.40
CA SER A 176 0.12 8.65 -15.35
C SER A 176 1.08 7.50 -15.68
N VAL A 177 1.08 7.01 -16.93
CA VAL A 177 2.04 5.99 -17.39
C VAL A 177 3.48 6.50 -17.32
N ALA A 178 3.72 7.73 -17.77
CA ALA A 178 5.05 8.34 -17.71
C ALA A 178 5.56 8.46 -16.26
N ILE A 179 4.69 8.81 -15.32
CA ILE A 179 5.03 8.89 -13.89
C ILE A 179 5.40 7.52 -13.33
N VAL A 180 4.61 6.48 -13.63
CA VAL A 180 4.93 5.11 -13.18
C VAL A 180 6.31 4.68 -13.71
N ILE A 181 6.58 4.87 -15.00
CA ILE A 181 7.87 4.53 -15.60
C ILE A 181 9.00 5.34 -14.94
N ALA A 182 8.80 6.64 -14.73
CA ALA A 182 9.80 7.50 -14.12
C ALA A 182 10.12 7.07 -12.69
N LEU A 183 9.11 6.73 -11.88
CA LEU A 183 9.30 6.23 -10.51
C LEU A 183 10.00 4.88 -10.50
N GLU A 184 9.56 3.91 -11.32
CA GLU A 184 10.19 2.58 -11.41
C GLU A 184 11.67 2.67 -11.80
N VAL A 185 12.00 3.49 -12.80
CA VAL A 185 13.39 3.69 -13.25
C VAL A 185 14.20 4.44 -12.21
N TRP A 186 13.64 5.49 -11.60
CA TRP A 186 14.36 6.30 -10.64
C TRP A 186 14.68 5.52 -9.36
N VAL A 187 13.72 4.81 -8.78
CA VAL A 187 13.93 4.00 -7.58
C VAL A 187 14.82 2.80 -7.90
N GLY A 188 14.56 2.13 -9.04
CA GLY A 188 15.38 1.02 -9.54
C GLY A 188 16.84 1.39 -9.78
N TYR A 189 17.12 2.64 -10.16
CA TYR A 189 18.48 3.16 -10.27
C TYR A 189 19.05 3.57 -8.91
N SER A 190 18.27 4.28 -8.08
CA SER A 190 18.76 4.93 -6.87
C SER A 190 19.08 3.94 -5.75
N ILE A 191 18.26 2.89 -5.60
CA ILE A 191 18.41 1.91 -4.53
C ILE A 191 18.58 0.48 -5.02
N ARG A 192 18.72 0.30 -6.34
CA ARG A 192 18.82 -1.02 -7.00
C ARG A 192 17.63 -1.95 -6.73
N ASP A 193 16.50 -1.39 -6.34
CA ASP A 193 15.23 -2.08 -6.11
C ASP A 193 14.07 -1.19 -6.58
N ASN A 194 12.92 -1.77 -6.90
CA ASN A 194 11.68 -1.06 -7.22
C ASN A 194 10.49 -2.02 -7.09
N LEU A 195 9.27 -1.55 -7.34
CA LEU A 195 8.07 -2.39 -7.21
C LEU A 195 8.14 -3.62 -8.12
N THR A 196 8.57 -3.46 -9.38
CA THR A 196 8.67 -4.57 -10.33
C THR A 196 9.62 -5.66 -9.83
N LEU A 197 10.83 -5.28 -9.40
CA LEU A 197 11.82 -6.21 -8.89
C LEU A 197 11.35 -6.87 -7.59
N ASN A 198 10.70 -6.11 -6.70
CA ASN A 198 10.13 -6.61 -5.46
C ASN A 198 9.06 -7.69 -5.72
N ILE A 199 8.11 -7.44 -6.63
CA ILE A 199 7.08 -8.42 -7.02
C ILE A 199 7.71 -9.68 -7.62
N ILE A 200 8.69 -9.52 -8.52
CA ILE A 200 9.40 -10.66 -9.12
C ILE A 200 10.05 -11.49 -8.02
N MET A 201 10.82 -10.87 -7.13
CA MET A 201 11.53 -11.59 -6.07
C MET A 201 10.61 -12.28 -5.08
N LEU A 202 9.46 -11.66 -4.76
CA LEU A 202 8.47 -12.24 -3.85
C LEU A 202 7.85 -13.53 -4.42
N ILE A 203 7.46 -13.52 -5.71
CA ILE A 203 6.77 -14.63 -6.38
C ILE A 203 7.76 -15.68 -6.90
N TRP A 204 8.79 -15.23 -7.61
CA TRP A 204 9.76 -16.07 -8.32
C TRP A 204 11.18 -15.51 -8.13
N PRO A 205 11.89 -15.88 -7.05
CA PRO A 205 13.20 -15.32 -6.74
C PRO A 205 14.23 -15.68 -7.82
N ILE A 206 14.95 -14.66 -8.29
CA ILE A 206 15.99 -14.78 -9.33
C ILE A 206 17.32 -14.31 -8.75
N GLU A 207 18.32 -15.17 -8.80
CA GLU A 207 19.65 -14.87 -8.23
C GLU A 207 20.29 -13.60 -8.83
N ALA A 208 20.15 -13.38 -10.13
CA ALA A 208 20.67 -12.18 -10.79
C ALA A 208 20.05 -10.89 -10.22
N VAL A 209 18.77 -10.91 -9.85
CA VAL A 209 18.09 -9.75 -9.24
C VAL A 209 18.56 -9.56 -7.81
N ARG A 210 18.72 -10.65 -7.03
CA ARG A 210 19.27 -10.61 -5.68
C ARG A 210 20.67 -9.99 -5.64
N VAL A 211 21.55 -10.38 -6.57
CA VAL A 211 22.91 -9.83 -6.71
C VAL A 211 22.88 -8.35 -7.12
N TRP A 212 21.98 -7.99 -8.05
CA TRP A 212 21.78 -6.59 -8.42
C TRP A 212 21.37 -5.73 -7.23
N GLN A 213 20.36 -6.15 -6.47
CA GLN A 213 19.90 -5.46 -5.27
C GLN A 213 21.03 -5.36 -4.23
N GLY A 214 21.71 -6.48 -3.92
CA GLY A 214 22.76 -6.55 -2.89
C GLY A 214 24.10 -5.89 -3.22
N SER A 215 24.24 -5.33 -4.42
CA SER A 215 25.46 -4.61 -4.84
C SER A 215 25.31 -3.08 -4.77
N GLY A 216 24.14 -2.59 -4.34
CA GLY A 216 23.79 -1.19 -4.16
C GLY A 216 23.97 -0.68 -2.74
#